data_AF-X1S576-F1
#
_entry.id   AF-X1S576-F1
#
_cell.length_a   1.000
_cell.length_b   1.000
_cell.length_c   1.000
_cell.angle_alpha   90.00
_cell.angle_beta   90.00
_cell.angle_gamma   90.00
#
_symmetry.space_group_name_H-M   'P 1'
#
loop_
_entity.id
_entity.type
_entity.pdbx_description
1 polymer ?
#
loop_
_entity_poly.entity_id
_entity_poly.type
_entity_poly.pdbx_seq_one_letter_code
_entity_poly.pdbx_strand_id
1 'polypeptide(L)'
;TTAPDIDDYHIETIIPTGGAAGQLNYGAVTYGAPASDATTSQFTITRDFANATANPITVNEIALYVKGFLYETNKSIYYFMTIRDVIDGGIAVPNGETLTVNYRQQAVT
;
A
#
# COMPACT_ATOMS: atom_id res chain seq x y z
N THR A 1 -1.68 10.29 -12.87
CA THR A 1 -0.94 10.55 -11.63
C THR A 1 0.36 11.20 -12.00
N THR A 2 0.92 12.08 -11.17
CA THR A 2 2.24 12.67 -11.45
C THR A 2 3.35 11.67 -11.16
N ALA A 3 4.56 11.94 -11.63
CA ALA A 3 5.72 11.14 -11.24
C ALA A 3 5.94 11.24 -9.72
N PRO A 4 6.40 10.17 -9.04
CA PRO A 4 6.72 10.24 -7.61
C PRO A 4 7.77 11.31 -7.33
N ASP A 5 7.54 12.11 -6.30
CA ASP A 5 8.48 13.08 -5.75
C ASP A 5 8.81 12.73 -4.28
N ILE A 6 10.00 13.11 -3.81
CA ILE A 6 10.43 12.83 -2.44
C ILE A 6 9.60 13.60 -1.40
N ASP A 7 9.00 14.73 -1.80
CA ASP A 7 8.14 15.55 -0.95
C ASP A 7 6.67 15.06 -0.93
N ASP A 8 6.34 14.02 -1.71
CA ASP A 8 5.01 13.43 -1.69
C ASP A 8 4.68 12.82 -0.32
N TYR A 9 3.58 13.28 0.27
CA TYR A 9 3.12 12.82 1.58
C TYR A 9 1.76 12.09 1.53
N HIS A 10 1.15 12.01 0.35
CA HIS A 10 -0.12 11.29 0.14
C HIS A 10 -0.26 10.75 -1.29
N ILE A 11 -1.07 9.70 -1.43
CA ILE A 11 -1.52 9.18 -2.73
C ILE A 11 -2.47 10.17 -3.40
N GLU A 12 -2.34 10.37 -4.72
CA GLU A 12 -3.18 11.33 -5.45
C GLU A 12 -4.60 10.81 -5.65
N THR A 13 -4.72 9.55 -6.07
CA THR A 13 -6.01 8.94 -6.42
C THR A 13 -6.25 7.65 -5.64
N ILE A 14 -6.62 7.80 -4.37
CA ILE A 14 -7.00 6.64 -3.55
C ILE A 14 -8.29 5.98 -4.09
N ILE A 15 -8.23 4.66 -4.29
CA ILE A 15 -9.40 3.83 -4.58
C ILE A 15 -9.98 3.40 -3.24
N PRO A 16 -11.12 3.90 -2.77
CA PRO A 16 -11.61 3.62 -1.41
C PRO A 16 -11.94 2.14 -1.19
N THR A 17 -11.88 1.70 0.07
CA THR A 17 -12.29 0.34 0.41
C THR A 17 -13.81 0.18 0.34
N GLY A 18 -14.30 -0.94 -0.17
CA GLY A 18 -15.72 -1.30 -0.17
C GLY A 18 -16.15 -2.11 -1.39
N GLY A 19 -17.45 -2.29 -1.55
CA GLY A 19 -18.06 -3.10 -2.62
C GLY A 19 -18.86 -2.30 -3.66
N ALA A 20 -18.90 -0.97 -3.57
CA ALA A 20 -19.56 -0.13 -4.58
C ALA A 20 -18.66 0.06 -5.82
N ALA A 21 -19.25 0.59 -6.90
CA ALA A 21 -18.50 0.88 -8.12
C ALA A 21 -17.28 1.79 -7.82
N GLY A 22 -16.12 1.42 -8.34
CA GLY A 22 -14.86 2.13 -8.10
C GLY A 22 -14.25 1.89 -6.72
N GLN A 23 -14.66 0.83 -6.01
CA GLN A 23 -14.09 0.43 -4.72
C GLN A 23 -13.45 -0.96 -4.81
N LEU A 24 -12.39 -1.17 -4.04
CA LEU A 24 -11.76 -2.48 -3.85
C LEU A 24 -11.99 -2.94 -2.41
N ASN A 25 -12.20 -4.22 -2.18
CA ASN A 25 -12.24 -4.76 -0.82
C ASN A 25 -10.82 -4.98 -0.32
N TYR A 26 -10.43 -4.23 0.70
CA TYR A 26 -9.09 -4.32 1.26
C TYR A 26 -9.00 -5.48 2.26
N GLY A 27 -8.07 -6.40 2.04
CA GLY A 27 -7.73 -7.47 2.97
C GLY A 27 -7.05 -6.95 4.24
N ALA A 28 -6.84 -7.85 5.19
CA ALA A 28 -5.97 -7.59 6.34
C ALA A 28 -4.51 -7.44 5.87
N VAL A 29 -3.76 -6.57 6.53
CA VAL A 29 -2.31 -6.50 6.34
C VAL A 29 -1.66 -7.65 7.10
N THR A 30 -0.79 -8.40 6.44
CA THR A 30 0.00 -9.47 7.06
C THR A 30 1.49 -9.14 6.98
N TYR A 31 2.26 -9.72 7.90
CA TYR A 31 3.70 -9.53 7.99
C TYR A 31 4.39 -10.88 7.87
N GLY A 32 5.36 -10.97 6.96
CA GLY A 32 6.31 -12.08 6.92
C GLY A 32 7.24 -12.04 8.13
N ALA A 33 7.76 -13.20 8.53
CA ALA A 33 8.75 -13.26 9.59
C ALA A 33 9.98 -12.40 9.22
N PRO A 34 10.50 -11.57 10.13
CA PRO A 34 11.73 -10.83 9.87
C PRO A 34 12.90 -11.78 9.72
N ALA A 35 13.85 -11.44 8.87
CA ALA A 35 15.12 -12.15 8.72
C ALA A 35 16.28 -11.15 8.59
N SER A 36 17.45 -11.56 9.06
CA SER A 36 18.67 -10.77 8.93
C SER A 36 19.90 -11.64 8.73
N ASP A 37 20.90 -11.08 8.08
CA ASP A 37 22.26 -11.60 7.99
C ASP A 37 23.28 -10.51 8.36
N ALA A 38 24.56 -10.73 8.06
CA ALA A 38 25.62 -9.77 8.39
C ALA A 38 25.50 -8.42 7.66
N THR A 39 24.71 -8.35 6.59
CA THR A 39 24.62 -7.22 5.66
C THR A 39 23.21 -6.68 5.49
N THR A 40 22.18 -7.43 5.89
CA THR A 40 20.78 -7.07 5.66
C THR A 40 19.89 -7.39 6.85
N SER A 41 18.86 -6.57 7.05
CA SER A 41 17.71 -6.87 7.90
C SER A 41 16.44 -6.54 7.14
N GLN A 42 15.49 -7.47 7.06
CA GLN A 42 14.31 -7.33 6.20
C GLN A 42 13.06 -8.02 6.76
N PHE A 43 11.91 -7.57 6.29
CA PHE A 43 10.63 -8.26 6.43
C PHE A 43 9.71 -7.90 5.25
N THR A 44 8.65 -8.69 5.06
CA THR A 44 7.65 -8.46 4.00
C THR A 44 6.32 -8.02 4.60
N ILE A 45 5.64 -7.09 3.92
CA ILE A 45 4.30 -6.60 4.24
C ILE A 45 3.40 -6.96 3.06
N THR A 46 2.30 -7.66 3.31
CA THR A 46 1.38 -8.11 2.26
C THR A 46 -0.03 -7.60 2.51
N ARG A 47 -0.71 -7.19 1.44
CA ARG A 47 -2.15 -6.89 1.46
C ARG A 47 -2.81 -7.23 0.14
N ASP A 48 -4.00 -7.82 0.25
CA ASP A 48 -4.87 -8.12 -0.88
C ASP A 48 -5.88 -6.99 -1.14
N PHE A 49 -6.16 -6.74 -2.41
CA PHE A 49 -7.16 -5.78 -2.89
C PHE A 49 -8.07 -6.49 -3.89
N ALA A 50 -9.24 -6.94 -3.44
CA ALA A 50 -10.17 -7.74 -4.23
C ALA A 50 -11.24 -6.86 -4.92
N ASN A 51 -11.47 -7.08 -6.21
CA ASN A 51 -12.56 -6.41 -6.93
C ASN A 51 -13.82 -7.28 -6.91
N ALA A 52 -14.81 -6.89 -6.11
CA ALA A 52 -16.13 -7.54 -6.06
C ALA A 52 -17.20 -6.76 -6.85
N THR A 53 -16.79 -5.87 -7.76
CA THR A 53 -17.68 -5.02 -8.55
C THR A 53 -17.85 -5.57 -9.96
N ALA A 54 -18.89 -5.12 -10.67
CA ALA A 54 -19.19 -5.61 -12.02
C ALA A 54 -18.16 -5.22 -13.10
N ASN A 55 -17.36 -4.17 -12.86
CA ASN A 55 -16.42 -3.62 -13.84
C ASN A 55 -14.98 -3.78 -13.36
N PRO A 56 -14.00 -3.90 -14.29
CA PRO A 56 -12.59 -3.86 -13.92
C PRO A 56 -12.23 -2.52 -13.30
N ILE A 57 -11.35 -2.55 -12.30
CA ILE A 57 -10.77 -1.37 -11.65
C ILE A 57 -9.30 -1.31 -12.01
N THR A 58 -8.83 -0.16 -12.50
CA THR A 58 -7.40 0.03 -12.81
C THR A 58 -6.71 0.71 -11.64
N VAL A 59 -5.68 0.06 -11.11
CA VAL A 59 -4.82 0.58 -10.04
C VAL A 59 -3.61 1.24 -10.69
N ASN A 60 -3.50 2.56 -10.56
CA ASN A 60 -2.38 3.34 -11.12
C ASN A 60 -1.31 3.69 -10.08
N GLU A 61 -1.64 3.54 -8.79
CA GLU A 61 -0.77 3.88 -7.68
C GLU A 61 -0.89 2.84 -6.58
N ILE A 62 0.23 2.55 -5.94
CA ILE A 62 0.31 1.75 -4.71
C ILE A 62 1.15 2.54 -3.73
N ALA A 63 0.74 2.56 -2.47
CA ALA A 63 1.49 3.25 -1.42
C ALA A 63 1.54 2.42 -0.13
N LEU A 64 2.65 2.52 0.59
CA LEU A 64 2.80 1.98 1.93
C LEU A 64 2.62 3.11 2.95
N TYR A 65 1.63 2.95 3.83
CA TYR A 65 1.41 3.85 4.95
C TYR A 65 1.77 3.18 6.28
N VAL A 66 2.54 3.89 7.09
CA VAL A 66 2.91 3.49 8.45
C VAL A 66 2.12 4.32 9.45
N LYS A 67 1.59 3.64 10.47
CA LYS A 67 0.90 4.27 11.59
C LYS A 67 1.90 4.68 12.67
N GLY A 68 1.93 5.94 13.05
CA GLY A 68 2.73 6.47 14.15
C GLY A 68 1.89 7.19 15.21
N PHE A 69 2.53 7.51 16.35
CA PHE A 69 1.91 8.23 17.46
C PHE A 69 2.73 9.46 17.82
N LEU A 70 2.06 10.59 18.03
CA LEU A 70 2.69 11.79 18.60
C LEU A 70 2.74 11.64 20.13
N TYR A 71 3.93 11.30 20.64
CA TYR A 71 4.14 10.91 22.05
C TYR A 71 3.87 12.05 23.04
N GLU A 72 4.18 13.30 22.70
CA GLU A 72 4.23 14.37 23.71
C GLU A 72 2.96 15.21 23.86
N THR A 73 2.05 15.21 22.87
CA THR A 73 0.96 16.21 22.85
C THR A 73 -0.41 15.62 23.16
N ASN A 74 -0.70 14.40 22.69
CA ASN A 74 -2.05 13.81 22.79
C ASN A 74 -2.15 12.30 22.45
N LYS A 75 -1.03 11.61 22.15
CA LYS A 75 -1.04 10.23 21.61
C LYS A 75 -1.93 10.07 20.37
N SER A 76 -2.12 11.15 19.60
CA SER A 76 -2.88 11.09 18.36
C SER A 76 -2.22 10.17 17.34
N ILE A 77 -3.06 9.46 16.61
CA ILE A 77 -2.65 8.56 15.53
C ILE A 77 -2.43 9.37 14.28
N TYR A 78 -1.27 9.19 13.65
CA TYR A 78 -0.94 9.74 12.35
C TYR A 78 -0.55 8.63 11.39
N TYR A 79 -0.80 8.85 10.12
CA TYR A 79 -0.41 7.95 9.04
C TYR A 79 0.61 8.67 8.17
N PHE A 80 1.72 8.00 7.90
CA PHE A 80 2.83 8.53 7.12
C PHE A 80 2.99 7.66 5.88
N MET A 81 2.95 8.28 4.70
CA MET A 81 3.30 7.58 3.47
C MET A 81 4.81 7.42 3.42
N THR A 82 5.28 6.18 3.32
CA THR A 82 6.72 5.86 3.31
C THR A 82 7.20 5.34 1.96
N ILE A 83 6.28 4.89 1.11
CA ILE A 83 6.53 4.46 -0.27
C ILE A 83 5.33 4.90 -1.12
N ARG A 84 5.60 5.42 -2.31
CA ARG A 84 4.62 5.65 -3.38
C ARG A 84 5.18 5.12 -4.68
N ASP A 85 4.47 4.18 -5.28
CA ASP A 85 4.75 3.66 -6.62
C ASP A 85 3.68 4.14 -7.59
N VAL A 86 4.10 4.73 -8.70
CA VAL A 86 3.24 5.09 -9.83
C VAL A 86 3.46 4.07 -10.93
N ILE A 87 2.38 3.43 -11.39
CA ILE A 87 2.42 2.31 -12.31
C ILE A 87 1.97 2.79 -13.68
N ASP A 88 2.92 2.94 -14.60
CA ASP A 88 2.61 3.30 -15.98
C ASP A 88 1.77 2.19 -16.65
N GLY A 89 0.72 2.60 -17.37
CA GLY A 89 -0.29 1.70 -17.92
C GLY A 89 -1.29 1.09 -16.92
N GLY A 90 -1.02 1.18 -15.61
CA GLY A 90 -1.87 0.68 -14.53
C GLY A 90 -2.00 -0.85 -14.48
N ILE A 91 -2.55 -1.35 -13.37
CA ILE A 91 -2.88 -2.77 -13.19
C ILE A 91 -4.40 -2.90 -13.19
N ALA A 92 -4.95 -3.55 -14.22
CA ALA A 92 -6.36 -3.91 -14.22
C ALA A 92 -6.62 -5.05 -13.21
N VAL A 93 -7.60 -4.85 -12.35
CA VAL A 93 -8.16 -5.86 -11.44
C VAL A 93 -9.56 -6.19 -11.95
N PRO A 94 -9.74 -7.26 -12.75
CA PRO A 94 -11.06 -7.68 -13.22
C PRO A 94 -12.03 -8.05 -12.09
N ASN A 95 -13.32 -8.15 -12.42
CA ASN A 95 -14.32 -8.65 -11.47
C ASN A 95 -13.96 -10.06 -10.98
N GLY A 96 -13.97 -10.27 -9.67
CA GLY A 96 -13.64 -11.53 -9.02
C GLY A 96 -12.15 -11.74 -8.78
N GLU A 97 -11.29 -10.88 -9.31
CA GLU A 97 -9.84 -10.99 -9.17
C GLU A 97 -9.32 -10.20 -7.97
N THR A 98 -8.11 -10.55 -7.54
CA THR A 98 -7.41 -9.92 -6.42
C THR A 98 -6.02 -9.46 -6.84
N LEU A 99 -5.70 -8.20 -6.54
CA LEU A 99 -4.33 -7.70 -6.58
C LEU A 99 -3.68 -7.93 -5.22
N THR A 100 -2.68 -8.79 -5.16
CA THR A 100 -1.84 -8.97 -3.96
C THR A 100 -0.60 -8.09 -4.06
N VAL A 101 -0.47 -7.14 -3.15
CA VAL A 101 0.70 -6.26 -3.03
C VAL A 101 1.65 -6.81 -1.98
N ASN A 102 2.94 -6.91 -2.31
CA ASN A 102 3.99 -7.37 -1.42
C ASN A 102 5.14 -6.35 -1.40
N TYR A 103 5.36 -5.68 -0.27
CA TYR A 103 6.53 -4.82 -0.06
C TYR A 103 7.56 -5.52 0.82
N ARG A 104 8.82 -5.56 0.37
CA ARG A 104 9.95 -5.92 1.22
C ARG A 104 10.61 -4.65 1.74
N GLN A 105 10.57 -4.45 3.06
CA GLN A 105 11.36 -3.42 3.73
C GLN A 105 12.72 -4.00 4.06
N GLN A 106 13.80 -3.33 3.67
CA GLN A 106 15.15 -3.81 3.88
C GLN A 106 16.09 -2.66 4.27
N ALA A 107 16.81 -2.85 5.37
CA ALA A 107 18.00 -2.08 5.70
C ALA A 107 19.25 -2.86 5.25
N VAL A 108 20.24 -2.15 4.74
CA VAL A 108 21.55 -2.69 4.36
C VAL A 108 22.65 -1.97 5.15
N THR A 109 23.67 -2.71 5.55
CA THR A 109 24.89 -2.18 6.21
C THR A 109 26.05 -1.99 5.25
#